data_AF-A0A1S2QSN6-F1
#
_entry.id   AF-A0A1S2QSN6-F1
#
_cell.length_a   1.000
_cell.length_b   1.000
_cell.length_c   1.000
_cell.angle_alpha   90.00
_cell.angle_beta   90.00
_cell.angle_gamma   90.00
#
_symmetry.space_group_name_H-M   'P 1'
#
loop_
_entity.id
_entity.type
_entity.pdbx_description
1 polymer ?
#
loop_
_entity_poly.entity_id
_entity_poly.type
_entity_poly.pdbx_seq_one_letter_code
_entity_poly.pdbx_strand_id
1 'polypeptide(L)' 'MVMEEFEADSGIGFQIIDIHSADDLVEKYGLMIPVLEWGTEIIQYGNIDRERLNQLFQKK' A
#
# COMPACT_ATOMS: atom_id res chain seq x y z
N MET A 1 -1.49 -11.64 6.88
CA MET A 1 -1.96 -10.77 5.76
C MET A 1 -0.81 -10.57 4.78
N VAL A 2 -1.06 -10.33 3.49
CA VAL A 2 0.00 -10.19 2.46
C VAL A 2 1.09 -9.19 2.85
N MET A 3 0.71 -8.07 3.50
CA MET A 3 1.65 -7.04 3.94
C MET A 3 2.52 -7.47 5.13
N GLU A 4 1.98 -8.24 6.08
CA GLU A 4 2.75 -8.76 7.23
C GLU A 4 3.82 -9.75 6.78
N GLU A 5 3.49 -10.64 5.85
CA GLU A 5 4.45 -11.58 5.26
C GLU A 5 5.51 -10.84 4.44
N PHE A 6 5.11 -9.79 3.71
CA PHE A 6 6.04 -8.96 2.95
C PHE A 6 7.00 -8.19 3.86
N GLU A 7 6.53 -7.63 4.97
CA GLU A 7 7.39 -6.95 5.96
C GLU A 7 8.39 -7.93 6.59
N ALA A 8 7.95 -9.13 6.95
CA ALA A 8 8.82 -10.16 7.51
C ALA A 8 9.94 -10.59 6.55
N ASP A 9 9.64 -10.69 5.25
CA ASP A 9 10.61 -11.12 4.24
C ASP A 9 11.54 -10.00 3.76
N SER A 10 11.00 -8.79 3.57
CA SER A 10 11.72 -7.67 2.97
C SER A 10 12.35 -6.70 3.98
N GLY A 11 11.87 -6.73 5.24
CA GLY A 11 12.21 -5.73 6.25
C GLY A 11 11.58 -4.35 6.00
N ILE A 12 10.67 -4.23 5.03
CA ILE A 12 10.00 -2.99 4.69
C ILE A 12 8.75 -2.84 5.56
N GLY A 13 8.80 -1.88 6.49
CA GLY A 13 7.66 -1.54 7.33
C GLY A 13 6.51 -0.91 6.55
N PHE A 14 5.28 -1.19 6.97
CA PHE A 14 4.07 -0.60 6.40
C PHE A 14 3.18 0.00 7.50
N GLN A 15 2.28 0.88 7.08
CA GLN A 15 1.23 1.43 7.94
C GLN A 15 -0.11 1.32 7.24
N ILE A 16 -1.16 1.04 8.01
CA ILE A 16 -2.54 1.06 7.54
C ILE A 16 -3.16 2.34 8.06
N ILE A 17 -3.63 3.18 7.13
CA ILE A 17 -4.30 4.45 7.44
C ILE A 17 -5.75 4.33 6.98
N ASP A 18 -6.68 4.62 7.88
CA ASP A 18 -8.08 4.80 7.50
C ASP A 18 -8.26 6.19 6.89
N ILE A 19 -8.57 6.24 5.60
CA ILE A 19 -8.74 7.51 4.88
C ILE A 19 -9.94 8.30 5.40
N HIS A 20 -10.95 7.66 6.00
CA HIS A 20 -12.13 8.34 6.55
C HIS A 20 -11.82 9.16 7.81
N SER A 21 -10.61 9.03 8.35
CA SER A 21 -10.17 9.81 9.50
C SER A 21 -9.75 11.25 9.13
N ALA A 22 -9.52 11.56 7.85
CA ALA A 22 -9.07 12.87 7.40
C ALA A 22 -9.64 13.24 6.03
N ASP A 23 -10.26 14.43 5.94
CA ASP A 23 -10.96 14.89 4.74
C ASP A 23 -10.05 14.97 3.50
N ASP A 24 -8.78 15.34 3.69
CA ASP A 24 -7.76 15.42 2.63
C ASP A 24 -7.43 14.04 2.04
N LEU A 25 -7.40 12.98 2.86
CA LEU A 25 -7.21 11.60 2.39
C LEU A 25 -8.46 11.08 1.67
N VAL A 26 -9.66 11.42 2.17
CA VAL A 26 -10.92 11.08 1.48
C VAL A 26 -10.98 11.76 0.11
N GLU A 27 -10.62 13.04 0.01
CA GLU A 27 -10.60 13.74 -1.29
C GLU A 27 -9.52 13.19 -2.22
N LYS A 28 -8.33 12.89 -1.69
CA LYS A 28 -7.18 12.40 -2.48
C LYS A 28 -7.42 11.00 -3.04
N TYR A 29 -7.97 10.09 -2.24
CA TYR A 29 -8.16 8.70 -2.67
C TYR A 29 -9.57 8.41 -3.12
N GLY A 30 -10.61 9.00 -2.51
CA GLY A 30 -12.02 9.01 -2.98
C GLY A 30 -12.66 7.64 -3.26
N LEU A 31 -11.98 6.56 -2.90
CA LEU A 31 -12.23 5.22 -3.37
C LEU A 31 -12.61 4.33 -2.18
N MET A 32 -13.65 3.50 -2.36
CA MET A 32 -14.03 2.48 -1.39
C MET A 32 -13.18 1.20 -1.47
N ILE A 33 -11.98 1.30 -2.05
CA ILE A 33 -11.07 0.18 -2.24
C ILE A 33 -9.71 0.46 -1.58
N PRO A 34 -8.98 -0.57 -1.13
CA PRO A 34 -7.64 -0.37 -0.58
C PRO A 34 -6.73 0.31 -1.61
N VAL A 35 -5.87 1.21 -1.14
CA VAL A 35 -4.85 1.85 -1.99
C VAL A 35 -3.51 1.69 -1.31
N LEU A 36 -2.50 1.30 -2.08
CA LEU A 36 -1.13 1.21 -1.59
C LEU A 36 -0.30 2.34 -2.19
N GLU A 37 0.22 3.20 -1.32
CA GLU A 37 1.12 4.30 -1.65
C GLU A 37 2.54 3.99 -1.15
N TRP A 38 3.53 4.31 -1.97
CA TRP A 38 4.94 4.27 -1.60
C TRP A 38 5.58 5.63 -1.86
N GLY A 39 5.96 6.33 -0.79
CA GLY A 39 6.43 7.71 -0.89
C GLY A 39 5.31 8.65 -1.30
N THR A 40 5.32 9.11 -2.55
CA THR A 40 4.27 9.97 -3.13
C THR A 40 3.58 9.34 -4.35
N GLU A 41 3.86 8.06 -4.61
CA GLU A 41 3.35 7.34 -5.78
C GLU A 41 2.42 6.21 -5.36
N ILE A 42 1.25 6.12 -5.99
CA ILE A 42 0.32 5.03 -5.78
C ILE A 42 0.77 3.85 -6.63
N ILE A 43 1.10 2.74 -5.97
CA ILE A 43 1.68 1.56 -6.62
C ILE A 43 0.65 0.46 -6.87
N GLN A 44 -0.42 0.36 -6.07
CA GLN A 44 -1.51 -0.60 -6.28
C GLN A 44 -2.87 -0.05 -5.82
N TYR A 45 -3.93 -0.53 -6.47
CA TYR A 45 -5.32 -0.24 -6.14
C TYR A 45 -6.10 -1.54 -5.97
N GLY A 46 -7.00 -1.57 -5.00
CA GLY A 46 -7.91 -2.68 -4.76
C GLY A 46 -7.20 -3.87 -4.13
N ASN A 47 -7.03 -4.93 -4.90
CA ASN A 47 -6.45 -6.17 -4.41
C ASN A 47 -4.92 -6.05 -4.39
N ILE A 48 -4.34 -6.10 -3.19
CA ILE A 48 -2.89 -6.00 -3.00
C ILE A 48 -2.27 -7.36 -3.33
N ASP A 49 -1.47 -7.39 -4.39
CA ASP A 49 -0.83 -8.60 -4.89
C ASP A 49 0.66 -8.66 -4.53
N ARG A 50 1.09 -9.80 -3.97
CA ARG A 50 2.47 -10.02 -3.52
C ARG A 50 3.47 -10.10 -4.66
N GLU A 51 3.12 -10.70 -5.79
CA GLU A 51 4.03 -10.79 -6.94
C GLU A 51 4.33 -9.40 -7.48
N ARG A 52 3.32 -8.52 -7.55
CA ARG A 52 3.50 -7.11 -7.93
C ARG A 52 4.35 -6.35 -6.92
N LEU A 53 4.16 -6.56 -5.61
CA LEU A 53 5.05 -5.98 -4.59
C LEU A 53 6.49 -6.44 -4.80
N ASN A 54 6.69 -7.75 -4.93
CA ASN A 54 8.02 -8.30 -5.17
C ASN A 54 8.65 -7.71 -6.43
N GLN A 55 7.92 -7.56 -7.54
CA GLN A 55 8.45 -6.93 -8.75
C GLN A 55 8.84 -5.47 -8.55
N LEU A 56 8.03 -4.69 -7.82
CA LEU A 56 8.30 -3.29 -7.50
C LEU A 56 9.55 -3.13 -6.62
N PHE A 57 9.75 -4.05 -5.69
CA PHE A 57 10.84 -4.00 -4.71
C PHE A 57 12.03 -4.92 -5.04
N GLN A 58 11.99 -5.70 -6.13
CA GLN A 58 13.04 -6.66 -6.53
C GLN A 58 14.33 -6.04 -7.07
N LYS A 59 14.52 -4.73 -6.98
CA LYS A 59 15.78 -4.06 -7.36
C LYS A 59 16.10 -2.89 -6.43
N LYS A 60 16.49 -3.18 -5.19
CA LYS A 60 17.49 -2.40 -4.45
C LYS A 60 18.34 -3.30 -3.59
#